data_AF-A0A9W6ZLQ9-F1
#
_entry.id   AF-A0A9W6ZLQ9-F1
#
_cell.length_a   1.000
_cell.length_b   1.000
_cell.length_c   1.000
_cell.angle_alpha   90.00
_cell.angle_beta   90.00
_cell.angle_gamma   90.00
#
_symmetry.space_group_name_H-M   'P 1'
#
loop_
_entity.id
_entity.type
_entity.pdbx_description
1 polymer ?
#
loop_
_entity_poly.entity_id
_entity_poly.type
_entity_poly.pdbx_seq_one_letter_code
_entity_poly.pdbx_strand_id
1 'polypeptide(L)'
;MTRKSYYIDKTTSLITFWGLGTGKTKFRAHRLGGISWILCYVFTWYKFLSDYPFFLSWNLPILVALIGTFQGVSATLTFWFLPNQQDNGFFSDRGILSRLFVIENVFYQLLVLFGATYPLHRAYLSSTMLGNVLIHLFIFFPYVLLRPLFPTTRFSYTNNGSKVSKYRSSMNASFYETSTQMIKIFYLWGKHIMGMGFQYLLYLGVITPADMRSWGWPLFLLNAGTVSFSVFLHTLRFKKLIDPRYAHGIYVFMAYLSFLSLKPLLFKLLEAPVVLLIVVVGIQVNMLRSKVLMNLHFTMAAYFIIKMRFDAVEDAILSDGGRLMGNWSGGD
;
A
#
# COMPACT_ATOMS: atom_id res chain seq x y z
N MET A 1 -7.51 -46.83 -32.26
CA MET A 1 -7.84 -46.07 -31.03
C MET A 1 -6.61 -46.05 -30.12
N THR A 2 -5.78 -45.02 -30.23
CA THR A 2 -4.55 -44.85 -29.44
C THR A 2 -4.88 -44.12 -28.14
N ARG A 3 -4.73 -44.81 -26.99
CA ARG A 3 -4.85 -44.19 -25.66
C ARG A 3 -3.75 -43.14 -25.50
N LYS A 4 -4.11 -41.86 -25.54
CA LYS A 4 -3.22 -40.78 -25.10
C LYS A 4 -2.99 -40.93 -23.59
N SER A 5 -1.81 -41.44 -23.24
CA SER A 5 -1.30 -41.45 -21.87
C SER A 5 -1.13 -40.00 -21.42
N TYR A 6 -1.99 -39.54 -20.51
CA TYR A 6 -1.78 -38.28 -19.81
C TYR A 6 -0.73 -38.52 -18.73
N TYR A 7 0.53 -38.27 -19.07
CA TYR A 7 1.58 -38.10 -18.07
C TYR A 7 1.22 -36.88 -17.21
N ILE A 8 0.71 -37.14 -16.01
CA ILE A 8 0.56 -36.14 -14.97
C ILE A 8 1.97 -35.91 -14.43
N ASP A 9 2.63 -34.87 -14.95
CA ASP A 9 3.87 -34.38 -14.37
C ASP A 9 3.57 -33.89 -12.95
N LYS A 10 3.92 -34.71 -11.95
CA LYS A 10 3.66 -34.47 -10.52
C LYS A 10 4.65 -33.48 -9.91
N THR A 11 5.60 -32.96 -10.69
CA THR A 11 6.49 -31.92 -10.21
C THR A 11 5.92 -30.55 -10.54
N THR A 12 5.07 -30.04 -9.64
CA THR A 12 4.80 -28.58 -9.59
C THR A 12 6.12 -27.91 -9.22
N SER A 13 6.95 -27.61 -10.22
CA SER A 13 8.13 -26.79 -10.04
C SER A 13 7.72 -25.44 -9.46
N LEU A 14 8.57 -24.83 -8.63
CA LEU A 14 8.38 -23.46 -8.14
C LEU A 14 8.01 -22.49 -9.29
N ILE A 15 8.56 -22.71 -10.47
CA ILE A 15 8.27 -21.98 -11.71
C ILE A 15 6.78 -22.07 -12.11
N THR A 16 6.18 -23.26 -12.05
CA THR A 16 4.73 -23.42 -12.29
C THR A 16 3.86 -22.85 -11.17
N PHE A 17 4.34 -22.88 -9.92
CA PHE A 17 3.67 -22.24 -8.78
C PHE A 17 3.60 -20.71 -8.91
N TRP A 18 4.61 -20.09 -9.54
CA TRP A 18 4.62 -18.64 -9.78
C TRP A 18 3.91 -18.21 -11.07
N GLY A 19 3.13 -19.09 -11.68
CA GLY A 19 2.27 -18.72 -12.81
C GLY A 19 2.98 -18.67 -14.16
N LEU A 20 4.08 -19.43 -14.34
CA LEU A 20 4.74 -19.63 -15.64
C LEU A 20 4.34 -20.95 -16.34
N GLY A 21 3.39 -21.72 -15.79
CA GLY A 21 2.90 -22.99 -16.34
C GLY A 21 1.83 -22.87 -17.45
N THR A 22 1.24 -23.97 -17.91
CA THR A 22 0.11 -23.93 -18.86
C THR A 22 -1.17 -23.37 -18.20
N GLY A 23 -2.16 -22.92 -18.99
CA GLY A 23 -3.30 -22.13 -18.51
C GLY A 23 -3.98 -22.65 -17.23
N LYS A 24 -4.31 -23.95 -17.14
CA LYS A 24 -4.99 -24.53 -15.96
C LYS A 24 -4.12 -24.50 -14.69
N THR A 25 -2.80 -24.70 -14.81
CA THR A 25 -1.90 -24.71 -13.65
C THR A 25 -1.66 -23.30 -13.13
N LYS A 26 -1.58 -22.28 -14.01
CA LYS A 26 -1.50 -20.86 -13.62
C LYS A 26 -2.66 -20.45 -12.70
N PHE A 27 -3.91 -20.74 -13.08
CA PHE A 27 -5.08 -20.41 -12.24
C PHE A 27 -5.14 -21.18 -10.91
N ARG A 28 -4.63 -22.41 -10.87
CA ARG A 28 -4.56 -23.19 -9.62
C ARG A 28 -3.54 -22.56 -8.68
N ALA A 29 -2.36 -22.24 -9.19
CA ALA A 29 -1.30 -21.66 -8.40
C ALA A 29 -1.67 -20.27 -7.87
N HIS A 30 -2.27 -19.41 -8.71
CA HIS A 30 -2.81 -18.12 -8.28
C HIS A 30 -3.83 -18.25 -7.14
N ARG A 31 -4.73 -19.24 -7.21
CA ARG A 31 -5.71 -19.52 -6.16
C ARG A 31 -5.06 -19.97 -4.87
N LEU A 32 -4.08 -20.88 -4.94
CA LEU A 32 -3.35 -21.34 -3.76
C LEU A 32 -2.59 -20.18 -3.12
N GLY A 33 -1.91 -19.33 -3.90
CA GLY A 33 -1.25 -18.12 -3.41
C GLY A 33 -2.22 -17.17 -2.71
N GLY A 34 -3.43 -16.97 -3.25
CA GLY A 34 -4.48 -16.19 -2.60
C GLY A 34 -4.93 -16.77 -1.26
N ILE A 35 -5.12 -18.09 -1.16
CA ILE A 35 -5.48 -18.76 0.11
C ILE A 35 -4.32 -18.64 1.11
N SER A 36 -3.09 -18.89 0.69
CA SER A 36 -1.89 -18.73 1.53
C SER A 36 -1.77 -17.31 2.07
N TRP A 37 -2.06 -16.30 1.23
CA TRP A 37 -2.08 -14.91 1.67
C TRP A 37 -3.14 -14.65 2.74
N ILE A 38 -4.37 -15.14 2.55
CA ILE A 38 -5.46 -14.97 3.54
C ILE A 38 -5.07 -15.62 4.88
N LEU A 39 -4.56 -16.85 4.85
CA LEU A 39 -4.13 -17.56 6.06
C LEU A 39 -3.00 -16.79 6.76
N CYS A 40 -2.00 -16.32 6.00
CA CYS A 40 -0.91 -15.51 6.53
C CYS A 40 -1.41 -14.18 7.13
N TYR A 41 -2.34 -13.51 6.46
CA TYR A 41 -2.94 -12.25 6.92
C TYR A 41 -3.71 -12.42 8.23
N VAL A 42 -4.57 -13.44 8.32
CA VAL A 42 -5.32 -13.75 9.56
C VAL A 42 -4.37 -14.15 10.68
N PHE A 43 -3.37 -14.99 10.39
CA PHE A 43 -2.36 -15.37 11.37
C PHE A 43 -1.53 -14.17 11.86
N THR A 44 -1.21 -13.22 10.97
CA THR A 44 -0.51 -11.99 11.31
C THR A 44 -1.33 -11.11 12.26
N TRP A 45 -2.64 -10.94 12.01
CA TRP A 45 -3.54 -10.25 12.93
C TRP A 45 -3.64 -10.95 14.28
N TYR A 46 -3.82 -12.28 14.27
CA TYR A 46 -3.90 -13.08 15.48
C TYR A 46 -2.63 -12.91 16.33
N LYS A 47 -1.44 -13.00 15.72
CA LYS A 47 -0.17 -12.80 16.42
C LYS A 47 0.06 -11.37 16.86
N PHE A 48 -0.34 -10.36 16.07
CA PHE A 48 -0.31 -8.97 16.52
C PHE A 48 -1.11 -8.76 17.83
N LEU A 49 -2.30 -9.37 17.93
CA LEU A 49 -3.19 -9.22 19.08
C LEU A 49 -2.79 -10.09 20.28
N SER A 50 -2.25 -11.30 20.04
CA SER A 50 -1.96 -12.28 21.10
C SER A 50 -0.50 -12.33 21.55
N ASP A 51 0.44 -11.99 20.67
CA ASP A 51 1.88 -12.24 20.86
C ASP A 51 2.70 -11.28 19.98
N TYR A 52 2.68 -10.00 20.37
CA TYR A 52 3.36 -8.92 19.64
C TYR A 52 4.87 -9.15 19.45
N PRO A 53 5.63 -9.69 20.43
CA PRO A 53 7.03 -10.04 20.21
C PRO A 53 7.24 -11.04 19.08
N PHE A 54 6.42 -12.11 19.00
CA PHE A 54 6.48 -13.06 17.88
C PHE A 54 6.14 -12.40 16.54
N PHE A 55 5.12 -11.53 16.52
CA PHE A 55 4.75 -10.77 15.33
C PHE A 55 5.92 -9.99 14.73
N LEU A 56 6.76 -9.37 15.57
CA LEU A 56 7.95 -8.64 15.14
C LEU A 56 9.12 -9.58 14.78
N SER A 57 9.46 -10.54 15.65
CA SER A 57 10.66 -11.37 15.48
C SER A 57 10.60 -12.27 14.25
N TRP A 58 9.39 -12.72 13.87
CA TRP A 58 9.17 -13.49 12.65
C TRP A 58 8.92 -12.63 11.40
N ASN A 59 9.05 -11.30 11.51
CA ASN A 59 8.81 -10.37 10.41
C ASN A 59 7.48 -10.60 9.70
N LEU A 60 6.42 -10.95 10.45
CA LEU A 60 5.11 -11.27 9.87
C LEU A 60 4.55 -10.15 8.98
N PRO A 61 4.71 -8.83 9.30
CA PRO A 61 4.34 -7.73 8.41
C PRO A 61 5.00 -7.81 7.03
N ILE A 62 6.28 -8.18 6.98
CA ILE A 62 7.03 -8.31 5.72
C ILE A 62 6.52 -9.54 4.97
N LEU A 63 6.34 -10.66 5.66
CA LEU A 63 5.85 -11.90 5.04
C LEU A 63 4.49 -11.70 4.35
N VAL A 64 3.53 -11.07 5.04
CA VAL A 64 2.20 -10.83 4.46
C VAL A 64 2.24 -9.87 3.28
N ALA A 65 3.08 -8.82 3.34
CA ALA A 65 3.25 -7.88 2.25
C ALA A 65 3.97 -8.48 1.04
N LEU A 66 4.96 -9.35 1.28
CA LEU A 66 5.70 -10.06 0.26
C LEU A 66 4.80 -11.04 -0.49
N ILE A 67 4.04 -11.86 0.23
CA ILE A 67 3.07 -12.77 -0.38
C ILE A 67 2.01 -11.96 -1.16
N GLY A 68 1.55 -10.83 -0.62
CA GLY A 68 0.59 -9.94 -1.31
C GLY A 68 1.14 -9.37 -2.61
N THR A 69 2.42 -8.96 -2.62
CA THR A 69 3.13 -8.49 -3.82
C THR A 69 3.22 -9.59 -4.87
N PHE A 70 3.66 -10.79 -4.48
CA PHE A 70 3.72 -11.93 -5.40
C PHE A 70 2.34 -12.33 -5.92
N GLN A 71 1.30 -12.25 -5.08
CA GLN A 71 -0.07 -12.51 -5.49
C GLN A 71 -0.53 -11.49 -6.54
N GLY A 72 -0.20 -10.21 -6.39
CA GLY A 72 -0.51 -9.16 -7.37
C GLY A 72 0.21 -9.38 -8.71
N VAL A 73 1.49 -9.76 -8.67
CA VAL A 73 2.24 -10.12 -9.88
C VAL A 73 1.65 -11.36 -10.54
N SER A 74 1.36 -12.40 -9.76
CA SER A 74 0.68 -13.62 -10.23
C SER A 74 -0.68 -13.31 -10.87
N ALA A 75 -1.47 -12.39 -10.29
CA ALA A 75 -2.74 -11.93 -10.84
C ALA A 75 -2.53 -11.27 -12.23
N THR A 76 -1.51 -10.42 -12.34
CA THR A 76 -1.17 -9.74 -13.60
C THR A 76 -0.85 -10.71 -14.73
N LEU A 77 -0.13 -11.80 -14.42
CA LEU A 77 0.24 -12.85 -15.38
C LEU A 77 -0.93 -13.79 -15.69
N THR A 78 -1.82 -14.03 -14.72
CA THR A 78 -2.93 -14.98 -14.83
C THR A 78 -4.13 -14.39 -15.56
N PHE A 79 -4.50 -13.13 -15.25
CA PHE A 79 -5.69 -12.47 -15.76
C PHE A 79 -5.42 -11.65 -17.03
N TRP A 80 -4.63 -12.21 -17.95
CA TRP A 80 -4.26 -11.55 -19.21
C TRP A 80 -5.45 -11.28 -20.14
N PHE A 81 -6.55 -12.01 -19.98
CA PHE A 81 -7.79 -11.89 -20.75
C PHE A 81 -8.69 -10.71 -20.30
N LEU A 82 -8.38 -10.06 -19.16
CA LEU A 82 -9.14 -8.90 -18.71
C LEU A 82 -8.92 -7.69 -19.65
N PRO A 83 -9.94 -6.84 -19.84
CA PRO A 83 -9.83 -5.69 -20.73
C PRO A 83 -8.87 -4.62 -20.18
N ASN A 84 -8.14 -3.96 -21.08
CA ASN A 84 -7.24 -2.83 -20.76
C ASN A 84 -8.04 -1.51 -20.70
N GLN A 85 -8.93 -1.38 -19.72
CA GLN A 85 -9.76 -0.19 -19.54
C GLN A 85 -9.18 0.76 -18.48
N GLN A 86 -9.29 2.07 -18.69
CA GLN A 86 -8.90 3.06 -17.66
C GLN A 86 -9.88 3.08 -16.48
N ASP A 87 -11.11 2.64 -16.67
CA ASP A 87 -12.04 2.37 -15.57
C ASP A 87 -11.62 1.06 -14.89
N ASN A 88 -11.67 1.00 -13.56
CA ASN A 88 -11.31 -0.22 -12.84
C ASN A 88 -12.42 -1.28 -12.83
N GLY A 89 -13.66 -0.90 -13.15
CA GLY A 89 -14.84 -1.77 -13.14
C GLY A 89 -15.39 -2.10 -11.75
N PHE A 90 -14.71 -1.69 -10.67
CA PHE A 90 -15.15 -1.95 -9.29
C PHE A 90 -16.25 -1.00 -8.83
N PHE A 91 -16.30 0.20 -9.40
CA PHE A 91 -17.28 1.23 -9.03
C PHE A 91 -18.60 1.13 -9.82
N SER A 92 -19.00 -0.09 -10.14
CA SER A 92 -20.18 -0.38 -10.95
C SER A 92 -20.65 -1.81 -10.71
N ASP A 93 -21.95 -2.10 -10.85
CA ASP A 93 -22.49 -3.45 -10.73
C ASP A 93 -22.31 -4.29 -12.01
N ARG A 94 -22.19 -3.65 -13.18
CA ARG A 94 -22.00 -4.34 -14.48
C ARG A 94 -20.58 -4.29 -15.03
N GLY A 95 -19.68 -3.49 -14.45
CA GLY A 95 -18.31 -3.35 -14.94
C GLY A 95 -17.46 -4.61 -14.74
N ILE A 96 -16.58 -4.85 -15.71
CA ILE A 96 -15.59 -5.93 -15.65
C ILE A 96 -14.31 -5.36 -15.04
N LEU A 97 -13.66 -6.14 -14.19
CA LEU A 97 -12.37 -5.77 -13.61
C LEU A 97 -11.36 -5.44 -14.72
N SER A 98 -10.70 -4.28 -14.64
CA SER A 98 -9.67 -3.91 -15.60
C SER A 98 -8.32 -4.56 -15.28
N ARG A 99 -7.61 -5.01 -16.32
CA ARG A 99 -6.22 -5.46 -16.19
C ARG A 99 -5.30 -4.35 -15.68
N LEU A 100 -5.57 -3.09 -16.06
CA LEU A 100 -4.79 -1.95 -15.59
C LEU A 100 -4.91 -1.76 -14.08
N PHE A 101 -6.08 -2.05 -13.50
CA PHE A 101 -6.27 -2.01 -12.05
C PHE A 101 -5.45 -3.09 -11.34
N VAL A 102 -5.40 -4.31 -11.91
CA VAL A 102 -4.60 -5.41 -11.35
C VAL A 102 -3.11 -5.06 -11.32
N ILE A 103 -2.60 -4.47 -12.40
CA ILE A 103 -1.20 -4.01 -12.49
C ILE A 103 -0.96 -2.84 -11.53
N GLU A 104 -1.88 -1.89 -11.47
CA GLU A 104 -1.81 -0.77 -10.53
C GLU A 104 -1.77 -1.26 -9.07
N ASN A 105 -2.49 -2.34 -8.74
CA ASN A 105 -2.46 -2.92 -7.41
C ASN A 105 -1.06 -3.40 -6.99
N VAL A 106 -0.23 -3.84 -7.94
CA VAL A 106 1.18 -4.23 -7.66
C VAL A 106 1.97 -3.05 -7.12
N PHE A 107 1.77 -1.84 -7.65
CA PHE A 107 2.41 -0.64 -7.10
C PHE A 107 2.04 -0.41 -5.64
N TYR A 108 0.75 -0.51 -5.30
CA TYR A 108 0.31 -0.35 -3.91
C TYR A 108 0.85 -1.47 -3.01
N GLN A 109 0.97 -2.70 -3.50
CA GLN A 109 1.61 -3.78 -2.74
C GLN A 109 3.09 -3.51 -2.49
N LEU A 110 3.82 -2.92 -3.43
CA LEU A 110 5.21 -2.51 -3.21
C LEU A 110 5.33 -1.43 -2.13
N LEU A 111 4.38 -0.48 -2.07
CA LEU A 111 4.34 0.50 -0.99
C LEU A 111 4.07 -0.16 0.37
N VAL A 112 3.18 -1.15 0.41
CA VAL A 112 2.93 -1.95 1.62
C VAL A 112 4.19 -2.71 2.01
N LEU A 113 4.86 -3.39 1.08
CA LEU A 113 6.11 -4.10 1.36
C LEU A 113 7.16 -3.18 1.98
N PHE A 114 7.41 -2.02 1.37
CA PHE A 114 8.31 -1.03 1.94
C PHE A 114 7.83 -0.52 3.30
N GLY A 115 6.53 -0.26 3.46
CA GLY A 115 5.92 0.18 4.73
C GLY A 115 6.06 -0.84 5.87
N ALA A 116 6.22 -2.12 5.59
CA ALA A 116 6.56 -3.15 6.58
C ALA A 116 8.07 -3.25 6.82
N THR A 117 8.87 -3.23 5.75
CA THR A 117 10.33 -3.39 5.83
C THR A 117 10.99 -2.20 6.53
N TYR A 118 10.54 -0.98 6.24
CA TYR A 118 11.19 0.23 6.74
C TYR A 118 11.18 0.34 8.27
N PRO A 119 10.04 0.23 8.99
CA PRO A 119 10.05 0.28 10.46
C PRO A 119 10.91 -0.83 11.10
N LEU A 120 10.91 -2.04 10.55
CA LEU A 120 11.59 -3.21 11.15
C LEU A 120 13.10 -3.21 10.89
N HIS A 121 13.53 -2.72 9.73
CA HIS A 121 14.92 -2.79 9.28
C HIS A 121 15.54 -1.41 9.01
N ARG A 122 14.99 -0.35 9.61
CA ARG A 122 15.45 1.04 9.43
C ARG A 122 16.96 1.19 9.63
N ALA A 123 17.51 0.59 10.69
CA ALA A 123 18.93 0.70 11.02
C ALA A 123 19.82 0.11 9.91
N TYR A 124 19.50 -1.10 9.46
CA TYR A 124 20.21 -1.77 8.36
C TYR A 124 20.06 -1.03 7.02
N LEU A 125 18.85 -0.55 6.70
CA LEU A 125 18.64 0.23 5.49
C LEU A 125 19.43 1.54 5.52
N SER A 126 19.51 2.20 6.69
CA SER A 126 20.25 3.46 6.84
C SER A 126 21.77 3.28 6.87
N SER A 127 22.29 2.07 7.12
CA SER A 127 23.74 1.82 7.17
C SER A 127 24.36 1.53 5.81
N THR A 128 23.56 1.34 4.75
CA THR A 128 24.04 1.05 3.40
C THR A 128 23.64 2.14 2.42
N MET A 129 24.48 2.41 1.41
CA MET A 129 24.16 3.37 0.37
C MET A 129 22.87 2.97 -0.39
N LEU A 130 22.76 1.69 -0.76
CA LEU A 130 21.59 1.17 -1.45
C LEU A 130 20.32 1.28 -0.60
N GLY A 131 20.40 0.90 0.68
CA GLY A 131 19.27 1.02 1.60
C GLY A 131 18.82 2.48 1.78
N ASN A 132 19.76 3.44 1.86
CA ASN A 132 19.42 4.86 1.88
C ASN A 132 18.74 5.31 0.58
N VAL A 133 19.23 4.90 -0.59
CA VAL A 133 18.57 5.21 -1.87
C VAL A 133 17.13 4.69 -1.87
N LEU A 134 16.92 3.45 -1.41
CA LEU A 134 15.58 2.85 -1.31
C LEU A 134 14.68 3.63 -0.33
N ILE A 135 15.19 4.03 0.83
CA ILE A 135 14.45 4.86 1.79
C ILE A 135 13.96 6.14 1.11
N HIS A 136 14.84 6.89 0.46
CA HIS A 136 14.47 8.17 -0.14
C HIS A 136 13.51 7.99 -1.32
N LEU A 137 13.73 6.95 -2.14
CA LEU A 137 12.87 6.61 -3.27
C LEU A 137 11.43 6.33 -2.84
N PHE A 138 11.24 5.50 -1.80
CA PHE A 138 9.91 5.07 -1.37
C PHE A 138 9.22 6.05 -0.41
N ILE A 139 9.97 6.86 0.34
CA ILE A 139 9.39 7.86 1.25
C ILE A 139 9.04 9.14 0.49
N PHE A 140 9.96 9.67 -0.32
CA PHE A 140 9.79 10.98 -0.94
C PHE A 140 9.28 10.94 -2.37
N PHE A 141 9.70 9.93 -3.13
CA PHE A 141 9.43 9.87 -4.57
C PHE A 141 8.60 8.66 -5.05
N PRO A 142 7.74 8.01 -4.24
CA PRO A 142 6.97 6.87 -4.74
C PRO A 142 5.99 7.30 -5.83
N TYR A 143 5.44 8.51 -5.76
CA TYR A 143 4.48 9.03 -6.73
C TYR A 143 5.10 9.75 -7.93
N VAL A 144 6.38 10.11 -7.85
CA VAL A 144 7.09 10.85 -8.90
C VAL A 144 7.93 9.90 -9.76
N LEU A 145 8.66 8.97 -9.13
CA LEU A 145 9.59 8.08 -9.83
C LEU A 145 9.00 6.69 -10.06
N LEU A 146 8.36 6.10 -9.05
CA LEU A 146 7.84 4.73 -9.15
C LEU A 146 6.46 4.68 -9.80
N ARG A 147 5.52 5.54 -9.39
CA ARG A 147 4.14 5.52 -9.88
C ARG A 147 4.00 5.64 -11.39
N PRO A 148 4.80 6.43 -12.14
CA PRO A 148 4.71 6.49 -13.60
C PRO A 148 5.03 5.16 -14.31
N LEU A 149 5.73 4.23 -13.63
CA LEU A 149 6.03 2.90 -14.17
C LEU A 149 4.81 1.97 -14.17
N PHE A 150 3.71 2.38 -13.54
CA PHE A 150 2.48 1.61 -13.43
C PHE A 150 1.30 2.35 -14.10
N PRO A 151 0.34 1.62 -14.70
CA PRO A 151 -0.85 2.24 -15.25
C PRO A 151 -1.67 2.94 -14.17
N THR A 152 -2.50 3.91 -14.56
CA THR A 152 -3.38 4.65 -13.65
C THR A 152 -4.83 4.47 -14.05
N THR A 153 -5.64 3.91 -13.16
CA THR A 153 -7.09 3.86 -13.32
C THR A 153 -7.74 5.18 -12.90
N ARG A 154 -8.88 5.52 -13.51
CA ARG A 154 -9.57 6.81 -13.31
C ARG A 154 -11.03 6.61 -12.97
N PHE A 155 -11.48 7.28 -11.91
CA PHE A 155 -12.89 7.36 -11.50
C PHE A 155 -13.79 8.15 -12.46
N SER A 156 -13.23 9.03 -13.29
CA SER A 156 -14.00 9.97 -14.12
C SER A 156 -14.74 9.29 -15.27
N TYR A 157 -14.32 8.08 -15.67
CA TYR A 157 -14.97 7.35 -16.76
C TYR A 157 -16.35 6.81 -16.38
N THR A 158 -16.55 6.51 -15.09
CA THR A 158 -17.78 5.92 -14.54
C THR A 158 -18.85 6.97 -14.20
N ASN A 159 -18.48 8.26 -14.14
CA ASN A 159 -19.37 9.36 -13.75
C ASN A 159 -19.75 10.30 -14.91
N ASN A 160 -19.19 10.15 -16.12
CA ASN A 160 -19.57 10.97 -17.27
C ASN A 160 -20.80 10.37 -18.00
N GLY A 161 -21.86 11.18 -18.09
CA GLY A 161 -23.27 10.77 -18.29
C GLY A 161 -23.62 9.82 -19.44
N SER A 162 -22.82 9.72 -20.50
CA SER A 162 -23.10 8.78 -21.61
C SER A 162 -22.72 7.33 -21.31
N LYS A 163 -21.89 7.07 -20.29
CA LYS A 163 -21.43 5.71 -19.92
C LYS A 163 -21.97 5.22 -18.58
N VAL A 164 -22.52 6.11 -17.74
CA VAL A 164 -23.06 5.76 -16.41
C VAL A 164 -24.14 4.68 -16.52
N SER A 165 -25.11 4.84 -17.44
CA SER A 165 -26.22 3.90 -17.66
C SER A 165 -25.77 2.52 -18.16
N LYS A 166 -24.61 2.46 -18.84
CA LYS A 166 -24.04 1.22 -19.36
C LYS A 166 -23.50 0.34 -18.22
N TYR A 167 -22.90 0.96 -17.21
CA TYR A 167 -22.17 0.25 -16.16
C TYR A 167 -22.91 0.18 -14.83
N ARG A 168 -23.86 1.09 -14.57
CA ARG A 168 -24.65 1.14 -13.33
C ARG A 168 -26.13 0.90 -13.61
N SER A 169 -26.76 0.00 -12.87
CA SER A 169 -28.22 -0.04 -12.81
C SER A 169 -28.78 1.17 -12.06
N SER A 170 -30.00 1.61 -12.40
CA SER A 170 -30.69 2.70 -11.71
C SER A 170 -30.84 2.44 -10.21
N MET A 171 -31.14 1.20 -9.84
CA MET A 171 -31.27 0.75 -8.45
C MET A 171 -30.00 0.95 -7.62
N ASN A 172 -28.82 0.81 -8.24
CA ASN A 172 -27.53 0.87 -7.54
C ASN A 172 -26.77 2.18 -7.77
N ALA A 173 -27.31 3.11 -8.56
CA ALA A 173 -26.62 4.32 -8.97
C ALA A 173 -26.14 5.17 -7.77
N SER A 174 -27.04 5.45 -6.82
CA SER A 174 -26.71 6.24 -5.62
C SER A 174 -25.66 5.56 -4.74
N PHE A 175 -25.76 4.23 -4.55
CA PHE A 175 -24.78 3.48 -3.77
C PHE A 175 -23.37 3.65 -4.34
N TYR A 176 -23.18 3.38 -5.64
CA TYR A 176 -21.87 3.50 -6.26
C TYR A 176 -21.38 4.94 -6.37
N GLU A 177 -22.28 5.92 -6.49
CA GLU A 177 -21.91 7.33 -6.46
C GLU A 177 -21.32 7.71 -5.10
N THR A 178 -22.03 7.45 -4.01
CA THR A 178 -21.57 7.70 -2.64
C THR A 178 -20.27 6.98 -2.36
N SER A 179 -20.20 5.68 -2.66
CA SER A 179 -18.99 4.89 -2.44
C SER A 179 -17.81 5.38 -3.29
N THR A 180 -18.04 5.87 -4.52
CA THR A 180 -16.98 6.47 -5.34
C THR A 180 -16.42 7.73 -4.70
N GLN A 181 -17.28 8.60 -4.13
CA GLN A 181 -16.81 9.79 -3.42
C GLN A 181 -16.02 9.42 -2.17
N MET A 182 -16.52 8.44 -1.41
CA MET A 182 -15.82 7.91 -0.24
C MET A 182 -14.41 7.41 -0.59
N ILE A 183 -14.30 6.63 -1.67
CA ILE A 183 -13.01 6.15 -2.12
C ILE A 183 -12.10 7.30 -2.58
N LYS A 184 -12.59 8.32 -3.28
CA LYS A 184 -11.76 9.50 -3.62
C LYS A 184 -11.17 10.17 -2.37
N ILE A 185 -11.96 10.31 -1.30
CA ILE A 185 -11.49 10.82 0.00
C ILE A 185 -10.42 9.89 0.57
N PHE A 186 -10.65 8.57 0.55
CA PHE A 186 -9.66 7.59 0.97
C PHE A 186 -8.35 7.67 0.15
N TYR A 187 -8.40 7.96 -1.15
CA TYR A 187 -7.19 8.14 -1.96
C TYR A 187 -6.39 9.39 -1.53
N LEU A 188 -7.06 10.48 -1.14
CA LEU A 188 -6.38 11.64 -0.56
C LEU A 188 -5.74 11.30 0.80
N TRP A 189 -6.49 10.58 1.64
CA TRP A 189 -6.01 10.05 2.92
C TRP A 189 -4.76 9.17 2.76
N GLY A 190 -4.83 8.15 1.90
CA GLY A 190 -3.73 7.23 1.64
C GLY A 190 -2.52 7.90 1.02
N LYS A 191 -2.72 8.84 0.07
CA LYS A 191 -1.62 9.50 -0.62
C LYS A 191 -0.90 10.54 0.25
N HIS A 192 -1.66 11.44 0.89
CA HIS A 192 -1.06 12.59 1.57
C HIS A 192 -0.91 12.34 3.06
N ILE A 193 -1.94 11.82 3.74
CA ILE A 193 -1.87 11.69 5.19
C ILE A 193 -1.05 10.46 5.60
N MET A 194 -1.30 9.30 5.00
CA MET A 194 -0.45 8.14 5.23
C MET A 194 0.87 8.22 4.45
N GLY A 195 0.80 8.52 3.15
CA GLY A 195 1.97 8.48 2.26
C GLY A 195 3.01 9.55 2.56
N MET A 196 2.60 10.79 2.88
CA MET A 196 3.53 11.84 3.32
C MET A 196 3.56 11.93 4.85
N GLY A 197 2.43 12.20 5.49
CA GLY A 197 2.38 12.46 6.94
C GLY A 197 2.99 11.35 7.78
N PHE A 198 2.37 10.17 7.78
CA PHE A 198 2.85 9.03 8.56
C PHE A 198 4.29 8.64 8.20
N GLN A 199 4.63 8.53 6.91
CA GLN A 199 5.97 8.13 6.49
C GLN A 199 7.06 9.17 6.85
N TYR A 200 6.76 10.48 6.77
CA TYR A 200 7.70 11.53 7.16
C TYR A 200 7.88 11.57 8.67
N LEU A 201 6.81 11.44 9.44
CA LEU A 201 6.90 11.33 10.90
C LEU A 201 7.71 10.10 11.32
N LEU A 202 7.51 8.97 10.64
CA LEU A 202 8.31 7.75 10.88
C LEU A 202 9.79 7.96 10.50
N TYR A 203 10.05 8.62 9.37
CA TYR A 203 11.41 8.96 8.92
C TYR A 203 12.15 9.87 9.91
N LEU A 204 11.46 10.87 10.45
CA LEU A 204 11.97 11.78 11.47
C LEU A 204 12.08 11.11 12.85
N GLY A 205 11.53 9.91 13.04
CA GLY A 205 11.54 9.22 14.34
C GLY A 205 10.55 9.76 15.36
N VAL A 206 9.57 10.56 14.92
CA VAL A 206 8.49 11.09 15.79
C VAL A 206 7.51 9.99 16.19
N ILE A 207 7.29 9.02 15.29
CA ILE A 207 6.49 7.82 15.59
C ILE A 207 7.37 6.81 16.32
N THR A 208 7.02 6.53 17.58
CA THR A 208 7.74 5.60 18.44
C THR A 208 7.34 4.14 18.18
N PRO A 209 8.10 3.16 18.70
CA PRO A 209 7.66 1.75 18.68
C PRO A 209 6.32 1.51 19.40
N ALA A 210 5.98 2.31 20.41
CA ALA A 210 4.70 2.24 21.11
C ALA A 210 3.55 2.77 20.24
N ASP A 211 3.79 3.83 19.46
CA ASP A 211 2.85 4.33 18.45
C ASP A 211 2.62 3.29 17.34
N MET A 212 3.71 2.69 16.85
CA MET A 212 3.62 1.58 15.90
C MET A 212 2.77 0.44 16.45
N ARG A 213 2.96 0.03 17.71
CA ARG A 213 2.15 -1.02 18.32
C ARG A 213 0.68 -0.63 18.43
N SER A 214 0.39 0.58 18.91
CA SER A 214 -0.99 0.98 19.26
C SER A 214 -1.86 1.29 18.06
N TRP A 215 -1.32 1.94 17.02
CA TRP A 215 -2.12 2.38 15.87
C TRP A 215 -1.40 2.29 14.52
N GLY A 216 -0.05 2.25 14.48
CA GLY A 216 0.71 2.16 13.22
C GLY A 216 0.63 0.79 12.53
N TRP A 217 0.82 -0.31 13.26
CA TRP A 217 0.69 -1.67 12.74
C TRP A 217 -0.77 -2.03 12.40
N PRO A 218 -1.78 -1.68 13.21
CA PRO A 218 -3.17 -1.80 12.78
C PRO A 218 -3.47 -1.07 11.48
N LEU A 219 -2.99 0.17 11.33
CA LEU A 219 -3.12 0.94 10.09
C LEU A 219 -2.44 0.20 8.92
N PHE A 220 -1.21 -0.26 9.11
CA PHE A 220 -0.48 -1.05 8.11
C PHE A 220 -1.26 -2.29 7.68
N LEU A 221 -1.73 -3.11 8.62
CA LEU A 221 -2.43 -4.35 8.34
C LEU A 221 -3.76 -4.09 7.61
N LEU A 222 -4.53 -3.07 8.02
CA LEU A 222 -5.75 -2.67 7.31
C LEU A 222 -5.47 -2.27 5.86
N ASN A 223 -4.35 -1.60 5.59
CA ASN A 223 -3.95 -1.22 4.24
C ASN A 223 -3.45 -2.40 3.41
N ALA A 224 -2.61 -3.27 3.99
CA ALA A 224 -2.20 -4.53 3.35
C ALA A 224 -3.43 -5.37 2.97
N GLY A 225 -4.43 -5.39 3.85
CA GLY A 225 -5.76 -5.95 3.62
C GLY A 225 -6.46 -5.28 2.45
N THR A 226 -6.68 -3.97 2.51
CA THR A 226 -7.43 -3.21 1.50
C THR A 226 -6.88 -3.41 0.08
N VAL A 227 -5.55 -3.36 -0.07
CA VAL A 227 -4.88 -3.57 -1.36
C VAL A 227 -5.07 -5.01 -1.85
N SER A 228 -4.87 -6.01 -0.99
CA SER A 228 -4.90 -7.42 -1.40
C SER A 228 -6.33 -7.98 -1.59
N PHE A 229 -7.24 -7.65 -0.67
CA PHE A 229 -8.64 -8.10 -0.70
C PHE A 229 -9.41 -7.52 -1.88
N SER A 230 -9.04 -6.35 -2.40
CA SER A 230 -9.72 -5.74 -3.55
C SER A 230 -9.76 -6.70 -4.76
N VAL A 231 -8.63 -7.32 -5.10
CA VAL A 231 -8.50 -8.28 -6.21
C VAL A 231 -9.26 -9.58 -5.91
N PHE A 232 -9.23 -10.02 -4.65
CA PHE A 232 -9.96 -11.22 -4.21
C PHE A 232 -11.48 -11.03 -4.29
N LEU A 233 -12.01 -9.93 -3.76
CA LEU A 233 -13.44 -9.58 -3.80
C LEU A 233 -13.93 -9.46 -5.24
N HIS A 234 -13.13 -8.87 -6.13
CA HIS A 234 -13.42 -8.86 -7.55
C HIS A 234 -13.51 -10.27 -8.16
N THR A 235 -12.63 -11.18 -7.77
CA THR A 235 -12.66 -12.56 -8.27
C THR A 235 -13.91 -13.29 -7.80
N LEU A 236 -14.32 -13.10 -6.54
CA LEU A 236 -15.57 -13.65 -6.02
C LEU A 236 -16.79 -13.09 -6.77
N ARG A 237 -16.80 -11.77 -7.02
CA ARG A 237 -17.83 -11.11 -7.83
C ARG A 237 -17.87 -11.65 -9.26
N PHE A 238 -16.72 -11.79 -9.92
CA PHE A 238 -16.63 -12.32 -11.28
C PHE A 238 -17.21 -13.74 -11.38
N LYS A 239 -16.97 -14.56 -10.34
CA LYS A 239 -17.55 -15.91 -10.22
C LYS A 239 -18.99 -15.92 -9.76
N LYS A 240 -19.62 -14.76 -9.56
CA LYS A 240 -20.99 -14.60 -9.05
C LYS A 240 -21.20 -15.27 -7.68
N LEU A 241 -20.15 -15.36 -6.86
CA LEU A 241 -20.23 -15.93 -5.51
C LEU A 241 -20.69 -14.88 -4.48
N ILE A 242 -20.48 -13.61 -4.76
CA ILE A 242 -20.93 -12.48 -3.94
C ILE A 242 -21.56 -11.41 -4.82
N ASP A 243 -22.57 -10.72 -4.30
CA ASP A 243 -23.17 -9.56 -4.98
C ASP A 243 -22.14 -8.42 -5.14
N PRO A 244 -22.15 -7.69 -6.27
CA PRO A 244 -21.28 -6.54 -6.47
C PRO A 244 -21.34 -5.50 -5.34
N ARG A 245 -22.51 -5.24 -4.74
CA ARG A 245 -22.66 -4.28 -3.63
C ARG A 245 -21.93 -4.74 -2.39
N TYR A 246 -22.02 -6.03 -2.04
CA TYR A 246 -21.29 -6.58 -0.90
C TYR A 246 -19.78 -6.56 -1.14
N ALA A 247 -19.34 -6.95 -2.33
CA ALA A 247 -17.92 -6.87 -2.70
C ALA A 247 -17.37 -5.45 -2.55
N HIS A 248 -18.11 -4.46 -3.06
CA HIS A 248 -17.71 -3.06 -2.99
C HIS A 248 -17.81 -2.50 -1.56
N GLY A 249 -18.89 -2.82 -0.86
CA GLY A 249 -19.13 -2.39 0.52
C GLY A 249 -18.06 -2.88 1.49
N ILE A 250 -17.65 -4.15 1.39
CA ILE A 250 -16.55 -4.70 2.20
C ILE A 250 -15.26 -3.92 1.94
N TYR A 251 -14.94 -3.64 0.68
CA TYR A 251 -13.74 -2.87 0.35
C TYR A 251 -13.76 -1.45 0.90
N VAL A 252 -14.87 -0.73 0.73
CA VAL A 252 -15.04 0.63 1.27
C VAL A 252 -14.96 0.61 2.80
N PHE A 253 -15.60 -0.37 3.44
CA PHE A 253 -15.56 -0.55 4.88
C PHE A 253 -14.12 -0.76 5.38
N MET A 254 -13.36 -1.67 4.77
CA MET A 254 -11.95 -1.89 5.11
C MET A 254 -11.09 -0.64 4.94
N ALA A 255 -11.28 0.09 3.84
CA ALA A 255 -10.58 1.34 3.60
C ALA A 255 -10.89 2.38 4.69
N TYR A 256 -12.14 2.47 5.13
CA TYR A 256 -12.56 3.43 6.15
C TYR A 256 -12.18 3.02 7.58
N LEU A 257 -12.01 1.73 7.86
CA LEU A 257 -11.42 1.31 9.14
C LEU A 257 -10.02 1.89 9.37
N SER A 258 -9.28 2.23 8.31
CA SER A 258 -7.98 2.90 8.44
C SER A 258 -8.08 4.29 9.09
N PHE A 259 -9.24 4.93 9.06
CA PHE A 259 -9.48 6.22 9.72
C PHE A 259 -9.55 6.10 11.24
N LEU A 260 -9.61 4.89 11.82
CA LEU A 260 -9.46 4.71 13.26
C LEU A 260 -8.10 5.25 13.76
N SER A 261 -7.09 5.26 12.90
CA SER A 261 -5.77 5.83 13.19
C SER A 261 -5.69 7.35 12.93
N LEU A 262 -6.76 8.00 12.46
CA LEU A 262 -6.77 9.44 12.17
C LEU A 262 -6.46 10.28 13.41
N LYS A 263 -7.15 10.01 14.52
CA LYS A 263 -6.98 10.77 15.76
C LYS A 263 -5.53 10.74 16.27
N PRO A 264 -4.90 9.58 16.53
CA PRO A 264 -3.52 9.55 17.00
C PRO A 264 -2.53 10.13 15.97
N LEU A 265 -2.74 9.87 14.68
CA LEU A 265 -1.88 10.44 13.63
C LEU A 265 -1.97 11.96 13.57
N LEU A 266 -3.15 12.54 13.76
CA LEU A 266 -3.33 13.99 13.78
C LEU A 266 -2.58 14.63 14.96
N PHE A 267 -2.59 14.01 16.14
CA PHE A 267 -1.78 14.50 17.27
C PHE A 267 -0.29 14.48 16.95
N LYS A 268 0.22 13.39 16.34
CA LYS A 268 1.61 13.33 15.90
C LYS A 268 1.96 14.34 14.80
N LEU A 269 1.01 14.66 13.93
CA LEU A 269 1.19 15.73 12.95
C LEU A 269 1.24 17.12 13.62
N LEU A 270 0.47 17.35 14.68
CA LEU A 270 0.52 18.60 15.44
C LEU A 270 1.84 18.76 16.21
N GLU A 271 2.47 17.66 16.65
CA GLU A 271 3.83 17.66 17.22
C GLU A 271 4.90 18.06 16.18
N ALA A 272 4.62 17.90 14.88
CA ALA A 272 5.53 18.23 13.79
C ALA A 272 4.84 19.15 12.74
N PRO A 273 4.62 20.45 13.07
CA PRO A 273 3.79 21.36 12.27
C PRO A 273 4.26 21.53 10.82
N VAL A 274 5.57 21.41 10.56
CA VAL A 274 6.12 21.43 9.19
C VAL A 274 5.60 20.26 8.36
N VAL A 275 5.52 19.06 8.94
CA VAL A 275 4.99 17.87 8.26
C VAL A 275 3.49 18.04 8.02
N LEU A 276 2.75 18.56 9.00
CA LEU A 276 1.32 18.87 8.82
C LEU A 276 1.10 19.87 7.68
N LEU A 277 1.89 20.95 7.63
CA LEU A 277 1.82 21.95 6.56
C LEU A 277 2.10 21.31 5.20
N ILE A 278 3.14 20.47 5.10
CA ILE A 278 3.45 19.72 3.87
C ILE A 278 2.24 18.87 3.44
N VAL A 279 1.61 18.13 4.36
CA VAL A 279 0.44 17.30 4.06
C VAL A 279 -0.73 18.15 3.55
N VAL A 280 -1.05 19.26 4.24
CA VAL A 280 -2.15 20.16 3.88
C VAL A 280 -1.91 20.80 2.51
N VAL A 281 -0.72 21.35 2.27
CA VAL A 281 -0.33 21.92 0.97
C VAL A 281 -0.39 20.85 -0.11
N GLY A 282 0.08 19.64 0.17
CA GLY A 282 0.01 18.51 -0.76
C GLY A 282 -1.41 18.19 -1.18
N ILE A 283 -2.37 18.18 -0.25
CA ILE A 283 -3.81 18.01 -0.55
C ILE A 283 -4.30 19.15 -1.45
N GLN A 284 -4.02 20.41 -1.10
CA GLN A 284 -4.46 21.57 -1.89
C GLN A 284 -3.88 21.55 -3.32
N VAL A 285 -2.57 21.30 -3.46
CA VAL A 285 -1.91 21.19 -4.77
C VAL A 285 -2.48 20.02 -5.59
N ASN A 286 -2.85 18.90 -4.94
CA ASN A 286 -3.50 17.78 -5.62
C ASN A 286 -4.87 18.18 -6.20
N MET A 287 -5.61 19.03 -5.51
CA MET A 287 -6.91 19.55 -5.96
C MET A 287 -6.78 20.49 -7.18
N LEU A 288 -5.64 21.17 -7.33
CA LEU A 288 -5.33 21.98 -8.52
C LEU A 288 -5.06 21.14 -9.77
N ARG A 289 -4.86 19.83 -9.64
CA ARG A 289 -4.58 18.88 -10.74
C ARG A 289 -3.36 19.22 -11.61
N SER A 290 -2.45 20.06 -11.11
CA SER A 290 -1.20 20.40 -11.80
C SER A 290 -0.09 19.41 -11.43
N LYS A 291 0.37 18.62 -12.41
CA LYS A 291 1.48 17.67 -12.21
C LYS A 291 2.80 18.37 -11.86
N VAL A 292 3.04 19.54 -12.47
CA VAL A 292 4.27 20.32 -12.24
C VAL A 292 4.31 20.80 -10.79
N LEU A 293 3.21 21.40 -10.30
CA LEU A 293 3.13 21.86 -8.92
C LEU A 293 3.21 20.69 -7.93
N MET A 294 2.61 19.55 -8.26
CA MET A 294 2.70 18.35 -7.42
C MET A 294 4.13 17.83 -7.31
N ASN A 295 4.86 17.75 -8.43
CA ASN A 295 6.26 17.32 -8.43
C ASN A 295 7.15 18.32 -7.66
N LEU A 296 6.96 19.62 -7.89
CA LEU A 296 7.66 20.66 -7.14
C LEU A 296 7.39 20.54 -5.63
N HIS A 297 6.14 20.31 -5.25
CA HIS A 297 5.75 20.06 -3.87
C HIS A 297 6.46 18.83 -3.27
N PHE A 298 6.51 17.69 -3.98
CA PHE A 298 7.25 16.52 -3.53
C PHE A 298 8.75 16.80 -3.34
N THR A 299 9.39 17.53 -4.26
CA THR A 299 10.80 17.91 -4.15
C THR A 299 11.05 18.84 -2.96
N MET A 300 10.21 19.84 -2.76
CA MET A 300 10.31 20.74 -1.59
C MET A 300 10.08 19.98 -0.28
N ALA A 301 9.06 19.12 -0.22
CA ALA A 301 8.80 18.28 0.94
C ALA A 301 10.01 17.40 1.27
N ALA A 302 10.60 16.75 0.27
CA ALA A 302 11.81 15.96 0.44
C ALA A 302 12.95 16.80 1.03
N TYR A 303 13.23 17.98 0.45
CA TYR A 303 14.26 18.89 0.94
C TYR A 303 14.05 19.26 2.42
N PHE A 304 12.85 19.73 2.79
CA PHE A 304 12.56 20.14 4.16
C PHE A 304 12.67 18.98 5.16
N ILE A 305 12.13 17.81 4.85
CA ILE A 305 12.17 16.66 5.76
C ILE A 305 13.58 16.10 5.91
N ILE A 306 14.35 16.06 4.82
CA ILE A 306 15.76 15.65 4.88
C ILE A 306 16.55 16.65 5.72
N LYS A 307 16.37 17.96 5.49
CA LYS A 307 17.03 19.01 6.27
C LYS A 307 16.70 18.90 7.76
N MET A 308 15.43 18.78 8.13
CA MET A 308 15.01 18.58 9.53
C MET A 308 15.70 17.39 10.19
N ARG A 309 15.92 16.29 9.45
CA ARG A 309 16.66 15.13 9.97
C ARG A 309 18.15 15.42 10.16
N PHE A 310 18.77 16.17 9.25
CA PHE A 310 20.16 16.58 9.39
C PHE A 310 20.35 17.51 10.58
N ASP A 311 19.52 18.55 10.71
CA ASP A 311 19.56 19.51 11.81
C ASP A 311 19.44 18.77 13.16
N ALA A 312 18.51 17.81 13.29
CA ALA A 312 18.36 17.02 14.50
C ALA A 312 19.58 16.12 14.83
N VAL A 313 20.31 15.63 13.82
CA VAL A 313 21.54 14.86 14.02
C VAL A 313 22.69 15.78 14.42
N GLU A 314 22.79 16.95 13.81
CA GLU A 314 23.79 17.97 14.17
C GLU A 314 23.60 18.44 15.61
N ASP A 315 22.37 18.76 16.01
CA ASP A 315 22.04 19.13 17.39
C ASP A 315 22.41 18.03 18.39
N ALA A 316 22.15 16.76 18.05
CA ALA A 316 22.54 15.63 18.88
C ALA A 316 24.07 15.55 19.05
N ILE A 317 24.83 15.68 17.96
CA ILE A 317 26.30 15.67 17.98
C ILE A 317 26.85 16.83 18.81
N LEU A 318 26.29 18.04 18.69
CA LEU A 318 26.73 19.21 19.44
C LEU A 318 26.40 19.08 20.93
N SER A 319 25.23 18.53 21.27
CA SER A 319 24.81 18.32 22.65
C SER A 319 25.64 17.22 23.37
N ASP A 320 25.97 16.13 22.67
CA ASP A 320 26.82 15.05 23.21
C ASP A 320 28.32 15.39 23.13
N GLY A 321 28.74 16.23 22.19
CA GLY A 321 30.10 16.74 22.07
C GLY A 321 30.54 17.54 23.31
N GLY A 322 29.61 18.20 24.00
CA GLY A 322 29.86 18.83 25.31
C GLY A 322 30.14 17.81 26.44
N ARG A 323 29.60 16.59 26.35
CA ARG A 323 29.88 15.50 27.31
C ARG A 323 31.16 14.72 26.99
N LEU A 324 31.48 14.56 25.70
CA LEU A 324 32.70 13.87 25.28
C LEU A 324 33.95 14.74 25.42
N MET A 325 33.86 16.07 25.27
CA MET A 325 34.99 16.98 25.55
C MET A 325 35.17 17.31 27.04
N GLY A 326 34.14 17.15 27.89
CA GLY A 326 34.24 17.38 29.34
C GLY A 326 35.01 16.31 30.11
N ASN A 327 35.25 15.13 29.51
CA ASN A 327 36.03 14.04 30.10
C ASN A 327 37.47 13.96 29.57
N TRP A 328 37.92 14.95 28.79
CA TRP A 328 39.27 15.01 28.22
C TRP A 328 40.16 16.09 28.84
N SER A 329 39.72 16.68 29.96
CA SER A 329 40.44 17.78 30.65
C SER A 329 40.63 17.55 32.15
N GLY A 330 40.97 16.35 32.60
CA GLY A 330 41.37 16.14 33.99
C GLY A 330 41.73 14.71 34.34
N GLY A 331 43.02 14.46 34.52
CA GLY A 331 43.54 13.20 35.06
C GLY A 331 45.00 12.99 34.67
N ASP A 332 45.88 13.75 35.31
CA ASP A 332 47.34 13.51 35.38
C ASP A 332 47.68 12.08 35.84
#